data_AF-A0A5S9PC23-F1
#
_entry.id   AF-A0A5S9PC23-F1
#
_cell.length_a   1.000
_cell.length_b   1.000
_cell.length_c   1.000
_cell.angle_alpha   90.00
_cell.angle_beta   90.00
_cell.angle_gamma   90.00
#
_symmetry.space_group_name_H-M   'P 1'
#
loop_
_entity.id
_entity.type
_entity.pdbx_description
1 polymer ?
#
loop_
_entity_poly.entity_id
_entity_poly.type
_entity_poly.pdbx_seq_one_letter_code
_entity_poly.pdbx_strand_id
1 'polypeptide(L)'
;MADHGVPEYATAEGNDYAEHEGTYEFFVKLTLVGTVALVCFMGSLAVGAVNGHWGLFTLGTLASIAVTAVGLASKDGKPKLLFGLLGLVVVAMILTS
;
A
#
# COMPACT_ATOMS: atom_id res chain seq x y z
N MET A 1 -42.60 -10.75 -11.08
CA MET A 1 -41.25 -11.07 -10.58
C MET A 1 -41.13 -12.58 -10.65
N ALA A 2 -40.13 -13.11 -11.35
CA ALA A 2 -39.93 -14.55 -11.42
C ALA A 2 -39.51 -15.05 -10.03
N ASP A 3 -40.04 -16.20 -9.62
CA ASP A 3 -39.72 -16.84 -8.35
C ASP A 3 -38.27 -17.36 -8.44
N HIS A 4 -37.33 -16.53 -8.00
CA HIS A 4 -35.93 -16.90 -7.89
C HIS A 4 -35.84 -17.75 -6.62
N GLY A 5 -35.72 -19.07 -6.78
CA GLY A 5 -35.65 -20.02 -5.67
C GLY A 5 -34.63 -19.64 -4.60
N VAL A 6 -34.77 -20.25 -3.42
CA VAL A 6 -33.94 -19.97 -2.23
C VAL A 6 -32.45 -19.97 -2.62
N PRO A 7 -31.67 -18.92 -2.34
CA PRO A 7 -30.27 -18.86 -2.72
C PRO A 7 -29.50 -20.03 -2.10
N GLU A 8 -29.04 -20.95 -2.93
CA GLU A 8 -28.18 -22.04 -2.50
C GLU A 8 -26.73 -21.54 -2.49
N TYR A 9 -26.16 -21.39 -1.29
CA TYR A 9 -24.74 -21.09 -1.12
C TYR A 9 -23.91 -22.37 -1.27
N ALA A 10 -23.94 -22.97 -2.46
CA ALA A 10 -23.04 -24.05 -2.83
C ALA A 10 -21.73 -23.48 -3.38
N THR A 11 -20.59 -24.08 -3.02
CA THR A 11 -19.37 -23.91 -3.82
C THR A 11 -19.68 -24.45 -5.21
N ALA A 12 -19.76 -23.57 -6.22
CA ALA A 12 -19.98 -23.98 -7.59
C ALA A 12 -18.97 -25.07 -7.97
N GLU A 13 -19.47 -26.23 -8.42
CA GLU A 13 -18.63 -27.35 -8.81
C GLU A 13 -17.66 -26.89 -9.92
N GLY A 14 -16.35 -26.93 -9.64
CA GLY A 14 -15.31 -26.40 -10.53
C GLY A 14 -14.72 -25.04 -10.18
N ASN A 15 -15.14 -24.38 -9.08
CA ASN A 15 -14.47 -23.16 -8.62
C ASN A 15 -13.13 -23.45 -7.92
N ASP A 16 -12.02 -22.96 -8.49
CA ASP A 16 -10.70 -23.03 -7.85
C ASP A 16 -10.54 -21.93 -6.81
N TYR A 17 -11.15 -22.17 -5.64
CA TYR A 17 -11.11 -21.24 -4.51
C TYR A 17 -9.69 -20.90 -4.04
N ALA A 18 -8.74 -21.84 -4.17
CA ALA A 18 -7.37 -21.62 -3.70
C ALA A 18 -6.66 -20.56 -4.55
N GLU A 19 -6.82 -20.61 -5.88
CA GLU A 19 -6.26 -19.60 -6.78
C GLU A 19 -6.91 -18.22 -6.58
N HIS A 20 -8.22 -18.19 -6.34
CA HIS A 20 -8.95 -16.96 -6.01
C HIS A 20 -8.43 -16.30 -4.72
N GLU A 21 -8.20 -17.09 -3.67
CA GLU A 21 -7.66 -16.59 -2.40
C GLU A 21 -6.24 -16.03 -2.59
N GLY A 22 -5.36 -16.76 -3.29
CA GLY A 22 -4.01 -16.29 -3.57
C GLY A 22 -3.97 -14.97 -4.37
N THR A 23 -4.85 -14.84 -5.37
CA THR A 23 -4.99 -13.60 -6.14
C THR A 23 -5.51 -12.45 -5.28
N TYR A 24 -6.49 -12.72 -4.41
CA TYR A 24 -7.04 -11.71 -3.52
C TYR A 24 -5.99 -11.23 -2.49
N GLU A 25 -5.23 -12.14 -1.88
CA GLU A 25 -4.13 -11.79 -0.98
C GLU A 25 -3.08 -10.93 -1.68
N PHE A 26 -2.69 -11.28 -2.91
CA PHE A 26 -1.77 -10.48 -3.71
C PHE A 26 -2.33 -9.09 -4.01
N PHE A 27 -3.60 -9.01 -4.43
CA PHE A 27 -4.27 -7.75 -4.71
C PHE A 27 -4.29 -6.84 -3.48
N VAL A 28 -4.73 -7.34 -2.32
CA VAL A 28 -4.77 -6.58 -1.07
C VAL A 28 -3.37 -6.09 -0.68
N LYS A 29 -2.34 -6.95 -0.79
CA LYS A 29 -0.95 -6.55 -0.56
C LYS A 29 -0.53 -5.44 -1.51
N LEU A 30 -0.77 -5.58 -2.81
CA LEU A 30 -0.40 -4.59 -3.82
C LEU A 30 -1.08 -3.24 -3.55
N THR A 31 -2.37 -3.25 -3.20
CA THR A 31 -3.12 -2.04 -2.83
C THR A 31 -2.53 -1.39 -1.58
N LEU A 32 -2.29 -2.15 -0.51
CA LEU A 32 -1.69 -1.64 0.72
C LEU A 32 -0.33 -0.97 0.45
N VAL A 33 0.58 -1.69 -0.20
CA VAL A 33 1.94 -1.21 -0.45
C VAL A 33 1.91 -0.02 -1.42
N GLY A 34 1.16 -0.12 -2.51
CA GLY A 34 1.07 0.91 -3.53
C GLY A 34 0.45 2.22 -3.02
N THR A 35 -0.64 2.13 -2.25
CA THR A 35 -1.28 3.32 -1.68
C THR A 35 -0.35 4.04 -0.70
N VAL A 36 0.28 3.32 0.24
CA VAL A 36 1.18 3.98 1.20
C VAL A 36 2.42 4.52 0.51
N ALA A 37 2.99 3.80 -0.47
CA ALA A 37 4.13 4.27 -1.25
C ALA A 37 3.82 5.60 -1.96
N LEU A 38 2.67 5.70 -2.62
CA LEU A 38 2.25 6.92 -3.30
C LEU A 38 2.18 8.11 -2.34
N VAL A 39 1.59 7.93 -1.15
CA VAL A 39 1.49 8.99 -0.15
C VAL A 39 2.88 9.40 0.36
N CYS A 40 3.77 8.44 0.62
CA CYS A 40 5.14 8.75 1.04
C CYS A 40 5.94 9.53 -0.04
N PHE A 41 5.75 9.20 -1.32
CA PHE A 41 6.36 9.96 -2.42
C PHE A 41 5.80 11.38 -2.51
N MET A 42 4.47 11.55 -2.42
CA MET A 42 3.84 12.87 -2.43
C MET A 42 4.26 13.71 -1.23
N GLY A 43 4.35 13.11 -0.04
CA GLY A 43 4.80 13.80 1.16
C GLY A 43 6.28 14.20 1.07
N SER A 44 7.15 13.30 0.58
CA SER A 44 8.57 13.63 0.35
C SER A 44 8.71 14.76 -0.67
N LEU A 45 7.93 14.72 -1.75
CA LEU A 45 7.92 15.77 -2.76
C LEU A 45 7.45 17.11 -2.18
N ALA A 46 6.45 17.13 -1.30
CA ALA A 46 6.03 18.34 -0.61
C ALA A 46 7.17 18.94 0.23
N VAL A 47 7.89 18.12 1.01
CA VAL A 47 9.06 18.55 1.79
C VAL A 47 10.14 19.20 0.90
N GLY A 48 10.44 18.59 -0.26
CA GLY A 48 11.47 19.10 -1.16
C GLY A 48 11.02 20.28 -2.02
N ALA A 49 10.00 20.05 -2.84
CA ALA A 49 9.58 20.95 -3.91
C ALA A 49 8.73 22.13 -3.43
N VAL A 50 7.96 21.95 -2.35
CA VAL A 50 7.14 23.05 -1.78
C VAL A 50 7.90 23.77 -0.67
N ASN A 51 8.50 23.02 0.26
CA ASN A 51 9.17 23.62 1.43
C ASN A 51 10.67 23.88 1.22
N GLY A 52 11.26 23.51 0.07
CA GLY A 52 12.66 23.78 -0.27
C GLY A 52 13.70 22.84 0.34
N HIS A 53 13.30 21.77 1.04
CA HIS A 53 14.19 20.87 1.77
C HIS A 53 14.63 19.67 0.92
N TRP A 54 15.39 19.92 -0.15
CA TRP A 54 15.77 18.90 -1.14
C TRP A 54 16.56 17.71 -0.59
N GLY A 55 17.41 17.93 0.42
CA GLY A 55 18.14 16.82 1.06
C GLY A 55 17.22 15.82 1.75
N LEU A 56 16.20 16.30 2.46
CA LEU A 56 15.18 15.46 3.11
C LEU A 56 14.29 14.78 2.07
N PHE A 57 13.96 15.45 0.97
CA PHE A 57 13.26 14.84 -0.16
C PHE A 57 14.01 13.65 -0.74
N THR A 58 15.32 13.77 -0.98
CA THR A 58 16.12 12.67 -1.51
C THR A 58 16.12 11.47 -0.56
N LEU A 59 16.32 11.71 0.74
CA LEU A 59 16.28 10.65 1.74
C LEU A 59 14.90 9.99 1.85
N GLY A 60 13.84 10.80 1.91
CA GLY A 60 12.46 10.31 1.98
C GLY A 60 12.06 9.49 0.75
N THR A 61 12.49 9.92 -0.45
CA THR A 61 12.25 9.20 -1.71
C THR A 61 12.99 7.87 -1.74
N LEU A 62 14.28 7.84 -1.38
CA LEU A 62 15.06 6.60 -1.32
C LEU A 62 14.50 5.61 -0.29
N ALA A 63 14.11 6.11 0.89
CA ALA A 63 13.45 5.31 1.92
C ALA A 63 12.10 4.76 1.42
N SER A 64 11.31 5.56 0.70
CA SER A 64 10.04 5.14 0.09
C SER A 64 10.26 4.03 -0.93
N ILE A 65 11.26 4.13 -1.80
CA ILE A 65 11.62 3.06 -2.74
C ILE A 65 11.98 1.77 -2.00
N ALA A 66 12.89 1.87 -1.01
CA ALA A 66 13.37 0.71 -0.26
C ALA A 66 12.25 0.00 0.50
N VAL A 67 11.41 0.76 1.23
CA VAL A 67 10.30 0.19 2.00
C VAL A 67 9.22 -0.38 1.08
N THR A 68 8.95 0.25 -0.07
CA THR A 68 8.02 -0.30 -1.07
C THR A 68 8.52 -1.64 -1.62
N ALA A 69 9.81 -1.72 -1.97
CA ALA A 69 10.41 -2.97 -2.45
C ALA A 69 10.33 -4.09 -1.40
N VAL A 70 10.64 -3.77 -0.13
CA VAL A 70 10.50 -4.71 0.99
C VAL A 70 9.04 -5.13 1.18
N GLY A 71 8.09 -4.20 1.10
CA GLY A 71 6.67 -4.48 1.20
C GLY A 71 6.21 -5.46 0.11
N LEU A 72 6.55 -5.20 -1.15
CA LEU A 72 6.18 -6.04 -2.28
C LEU A 72 6.79 -7.45 -2.20
N ALA A 73 8.08 -7.54 -1.82
CA ALA A 73 8.80 -8.81 -1.70
C ALA A 73 8.38 -9.64 -0.47
N SER A 74 7.71 -9.03 0.50
CA SER A 74 7.26 -9.73 1.71
C SER A 74 5.97 -10.52 1.50
N LYS A 75 5.71 -11.48 2.40
CA LYS A 75 4.44 -12.22 2.42
C LYS A 75 3.27 -11.31 2.81
N ASP A 76 3.49 -10.42 3.76
CA ASP A 76 2.45 -9.68 4.49
C ASP A 76 2.35 -8.19 4.16
N GLY A 77 3.16 -7.70 3.20
CA GLY A 77 3.23 -6.28 2.84
C GLY A 77 4.01 -5.40 3.84
N LYS A 78 4.35 -5.90 5.03
CA LYS A 78 5.01 -5.16 6.13
C LYS A 78 4.32 -3.84 6.51
N PRO A 79 3.02 -3.86 6.88
CA PRO A 79 2.25 -2.64 7.19
C PRO A 79 2.92 -1.75 8.25
N LYS A 80 3.48 -2.33 9.33
CA LYS A 80 4.16 -1.54 10.38
C LYS A 80 5.35 -0.74 9.85
N LEU A 81 6.10 -1.29 8.89
CA LEU A 81 7.24 -0.60 8.28
C LEU A 81 6.75 0.53 7.36
N LEU A 82 5.74 0.25 6.53
CA LEU A 82 5.11 1.23 5.63
C LEU A 82 4.53 2.42 6.38
N PHE A 83 3.69 2.15 7.39
CA PHE A 83 3.07 3.19 8.20
C PHE A 83 4.08 3.89 9.11
N GLY A 84 5.15 3.20 9.54
CA GLY A 84 6.27 3.82 10.23
C GLY A 84 6.97 4.86 9.36
N LEU A 85 7.28 4.53 8.10
CA LEU A 85 7.84 5.49 7.14
C LEU A 85 6.87 6.64 6.87
N LEU A 86 5.57 6.35 6.66
CA LEU A 86 4.56 7.39 6.45
C LEU A 86 4.52 8.36 7.63
N GLY A 87 4.55 7.85 8.87
CA GLY A 87 4.63 8.68 10.07
C GLY A 87 5.86 9.60 10.06
N LEU A 88 7.04 9.08 9.69
CA LEU A 88 8.25 9.89 9.58
C LEU A 88 8.16 10.96 8.49
N VAL A 89 7.59 10.64 7.32
CA VAL A 89 7.38 11.61 6.23
C VAL A 89 6.40 12.71 6.67
N VAL A 90 5.31 12.35 7.36
CA VAL A 90 4.34 13.32 7.89
C VAL A 90 4.99 14.21 8.95
N VAL A 91 5.78 13.65 9.85
CA VAL A 91 6.54 14.45 10.83
C VAL A 91 7.52 15.39 10.13
N ALA A 92 8.24 14.90 9.11
CA ALA A 92 9.14 15.74 8.32
C ALA A 92 8.38 16.88 7.61
N MET A 93 7.18 16.62 7.08
CA MET A 93 6.33 17.67 6.51
C MET A 93 5.97 18.72 7.54
N ILE A 94 5.50 18.32 8.73
CA ILE A 94 5.11 19.25 9.81
C ILE A 94 6.30 20.09 10.30
N LEU A 95 7.50 19.49 10.36
CA LEU A 95 8.70 20.18 10.82
C LEU A 95 9.33 21.10 9.76
N THR A 96 8.95 20.95 8.49
CA THR A 96 9.49 21.74 7.37
C THR A 96 8.49 22.73 6.79
N SER A 97 7.22 22.67 7.20
CA SER A 97 6.16 23.63 6.84
C SER A 97 6.31 24.99 7.51
#